data_AF-A0A7V6G968-F1
#
_entry.id   AF-A0A7V6G968-F1
#
_cell.length_a   1.000
_cell.length_b   1.000
_cell.length_c   1.000
_cell.angle_alpha   90.00
_cell.angle_beta   90.00
_cell.angle_gamma   90.00
#
_symmetry.space_group_name_H-M   'P 1'
#
loop_
_entity.id
_entity.type
_entity.pdbx_description
1 polymer ?
#
loop_
_entity_poly.entity_id
_entity_poly.type
_entity_poly.pdbx_seq_one_letter_code
_entity_poly.pdbx_strand_id
1 'polypeptide(L)'
;KEWQNIRKWFLSKMRIVGTFDLPSNTFGETGVATTVIIAYKPKKNEQYLLNADYEVFVKEIVNIGYEVKTVKRSVHFAPQYIINEETFEKTGKLNEDFSDMQREWKEFLQRQEEEIKNAFHLSQMD
;
A
#
# COMPACT_ATOMS: atom_id res chain seq x y z
N LYS A 1 22.12 15.15 4.67
CA LYS A 1 21.71 16.30 3.82
C LYS A 1 21.15 15.83 2.48
N GLU A 2 21.78 14.88 1.80
CA GLU A 2 21.33 14.35 0.50
C GLU A 2 19.91 13.76 0.51
N TRP A 3 19.61 12.83 1.42
CA TRP A 3 18.27 12.23 1.52
C TRP A 3 17.15 13.25 1.79
N GLN A 4 17.45 14.30 2.56
CA GLN A 4 16.50 15.38 2.81
C GLN A 4 16.26 16.20 1.55
N ASN A 5 17.30 16.45 0.75
CA ASN A 5 17.18 17.16 -0.52
C ASN A 5 16.40 16.34 -1.54
N ILE A 6 16.63 15.02 -1.61
CA ILE A 6 15.88 14.11 -2.46
C ILE A 6 14.40 14.10 -2.05
N ARG A 7 14.09 13.99 -0.76
CA ARG A 7 12.71 14.06 -0.25
C ARG A 7 12.04 15.39 -0.58
N LYS A 8 12.73 16.51 -0.35
CA LYS A 8 12.23 17.85 -0.71
C LYS A 8 11.96 17.97 -2.20
N TRP A 9 12.89 17.50 -3.04
CA TRP A 9 12.72 17.48 -4.48
C TRP A 9 11.51 16.63 -4.90
N PHE A 10 11.39 15.41 -4.36
CA PHE A 10 10.27 14.52 -4.63
C PHE A 10 8.93 15.17 -4.26
N LEU A 11 8.82 15.72 -3.05
CA LEU A 11 7.62 16.42 -2.58
C LEU A 11 7.31 17.69 -3.37
N SER A 12 8.31 18.36 -3.95
CA SER A 12 8.08 19.51 -4.84
C SER A 12 7.55 19.15 -6.24
N LYS A 13 7.47 17.85 -6.56
CA LYS A 13 7.08 17.34 -7.88
C LYS A 13 5.93 16.36 -7.83
N MET A 14 5.76 15.69 -6.70
CA MET A 14 4.83 14.60 -6.49
C MET A 14 3.97 14.92 -5.27
N ARG A 15 2.65 14.79 -5.43
CA ARG A 15 1.70 14.77 -4.32
C ARG A 15 1.61 13.35 -3.81
N ILE A 16 1.88 13.12 -2.53
CA ILE A 16 1.69 11.79 -1.94
C ILE A 16 0.19 11.52 -1.84
N VAL A 17 -0.24 10.32 -2.25
CA VAL A 17 -1.64 9.90 -2.13
C VAL A 17 -1.78 8.86 -1.03
N GLY A 18 -0.84 7.92 -0.97
CA GLY A 18 -0.80 6.94 0.11
C GLY A 18 0.58 6.36 0.38
N THR A 19 0.75 5.84 1.59
CA THR A 19 1.92 5.07 2.01
C THR A 19 1.50 3.78 2.67
N PHE A 20 2.10 2.67 2.25
CA PHE A 20 1.82 1.34 2.75
C PHE A 20 3.09 0.74 3.34
N ASP A 21 3.10 0.55 4.65
CA ASP A 21 4.21 -0.10 5.33
C ASP A 21 3.98 -1.61 5.30
N LEU A 22 4.95 -2.35 4.77
CA LEU A 22 4.89 -3.80 4.66
C LEU A 22 5.77 -4.46 5.72
N PRO A 23 5.40 -5.66 6.20
CA PRO A 23 6.23 -6.41 7.13
C PRO A 23 7.62 -6.67 6.55
N SER A 24 8.61 -6.79 7.43
CA SER A 24 9.95 -7.27 7.03
C SER A 24 9.85 -8.63 6.34
N ASN A 25 10.71 -8.87 5.35
CA ASN A 25 10.74 -10.09 4.54
C ASN A 25 9.56 -10.31 3.59
N THR A 26 8.70 -9.30 3.36
CA THR A 26 7.61 -9.40 2.36
C THR A 26 8.14 -9.68 0.94
N PHE A 27 9.33 -9.18 0.58
CA PHE A 27 9.93 -9.38 -0.74
C PHE A 27 11.15 -10.32 -0.77
N GLY A 28 11.21 -11.30 0.14
CA GLY A 28 12.32 -12.26 0.23
C GLY A 28 13.37 -11.89 1.28
N GLU A 29 14.58 -12.47 1.18
CA GLU A 29 15.62 -12.57 2.23
C GLU A 29 16.15 -11.25 2.83
N THR A 30 15.66 -10.09 2.41
CA THR A 30 16.04 -8.81 3.01
C THR A 30 15.15 -8.53 4.22
N GLY A 31 15.73 -8.64 5.42
CA GLY A 31 15.08 -8.30 6.71
C GLY A 31 14.73 -6.82 6.89
N VAL A 32 14.56 -6.07 5.81
CA VAL A 32 14.31 -4.64 5.78
C VAL A 32 12.81 -4.41 5.59
N ALA A 33 12.21 -3.64 6.49
CA ALA A 33 10.85 -3.15 6.34
C ALA A 33 10.77 -2.22 5.11
N THR A 34 9.78 -2.44 4.26
CA THR A 34 9.64 -1.71 2.99
C THR A 34 8.35 -0.90 3.00
N THR A 35 8.45 0.38 2.68
CA THR A 35 7.29 1.26 2.48
C THR A 35 7.04 1.45 0.99
N VAL A 36 5.82 1.18 0.54
CA VAL A 36 5.35 1.53 -0.80
C VAL A 36 4.74 2.92 -0.75
N ILE A 37 5.28 3.85 -1.56
CA ILE A 37 4.75 5.20 -1.69
C ILE A 37 3.98 5.30 -3.01
N ILE A 38 2.70 5.63 -2.91
CA ILE A 38 1.85 5.95 -4.05
C ILE A 38 1.75 7.47 -4.15
N ALA A 39 2.19 8.02 -5.27
CA ALA A 39 2.20 9.46 -5.47
C ALA A 39 1.71 9.85 -6.86
N TYR A 40 1.00 10.97 -6.92
CA TYR A 40 0.49 11.57 -8.14
C TYR A 40 1.46 12.65 -8.63
N LYS A 41 1.67 12.71 -9.95
CA LYS A 41 2.44 13.77 -10.60
C LYS A 41 1.49 14.76 -11.28
N PRO A 42 1.23 15.93 -10.68
CA PRO A 42 0.30 16.89 -11.27
C PRO A 42 0.78 17.40 -12.62
N LYS A 43 -0.14 17.59 -13.56
CA LYS A 43 0.10 18.27 -14.83
C LYS A 43 0.36 19.77 -14.60
N LYS A 44 0.71 20.48 -15.67
CA LYS A 44 1.02 21.92 -15.61
C LYS A 44 -0.16 22.76 -15.08
N ASN A 45 -1.39 22.38 -15.41
CA ASN A 45 -2.62 23.05 -14.95
C ASN A 45 -3.10 22.58 -13.56
N GLU A 46 -2.44 21.58 -12.98
CA GLU A 46 -2.85 20.94 -11.72
C GLU A 46 -1.82 21.21 -10.60
N GLN A 47 -0.86 22.12 -10.82
CA GLN A 47 0.23 22.42 -9.88
C GLN A 47 -0.26 22.94 -8.51
N TYR A 48 -1.49 23.44 -8.44
CA TYR A 48 -2.12 23.83 -7.18
C TYR A 48 -2.22 22.67 -6.19
N LEU A 49 -2.32 21.41 -6.67
CA LEU A 49 -2.37 20.20 -5.87
C LEU A 49 -1.08 19.96 -5.05
N LEU A 50 0.05 20.56 -5.43
CA LEU A 50 1.30 20.45 -4.67
C LEU A 50 1.39 21.39 -3.47
N ASN A 51 0.60 22.46 -3.47
CA ASN A 51 0.68 23.52 -2.45
C ASN A 51 -0.56 23.58 -1.56
N ALA A 52 -1.65 22.93 -1.94
CA ALA A 52 -2.84 22.79 -1.10
C ALA A 52 -2.54 21.86 0.09
N ASP A 53 -3.26 22.06 1.20
CA ASP A 53 -3.29 21.08 2.28
C ASP A 53 -4.09 19.85 1.81
N TYR A 54 -3.59 18.65 2.11
CA TYR A 54 -4.24 17.40 1.72
C TYR A 54 -4.02 16.28 2.73
N GLU A 55 -4.92 15.30 2.71
CA GLU A 55 -4.80 14.07 3.47
C GLU A 55 -3.95 13.03 2.73
N VAL A 56 -3.14 12.27 3.46
CA VAL A 56 -2.42 11.10 2.94
C VAL A 56 -2.99 9.86 3.60
N PHE A 57 -3.32 8.86 2.78
CA PHE A 57 -3.72 7.56 3.31
C PHE A 57 -2.50 6.79 3.81
N VAL A 58 -2.52 6.37 5.06
CA VAL A 58 -1.42 5.62 5.67
C VAL A 58 -1.97 4.29 6.16
N LYS A 59 -1.36 3.18 5.74
CA LYS A 59 -1.74 1.85 6.19
C LYS A 59 -0.51 1.01 6.49
N GLU A 60 -0.47 0.45 7.68
CA GLU A 60 0.45 -0.63 8.02
C GLU A 60 -0.22 -1.96 7.68
N ILE A 61 0.45 -2.77 6.87
CA ILE A 61 0.07 -4.15 6.59
C ILE A 61 0.81 -5.04 7.57
N VAL A 62 0.07 -5.86 8.28
CA VAL A 62 0.59 -6.84 9.25
C VAL A 62 0.50 -8.24 8.64
N ASN A 63 -0.66 -8.57 8.07
CA ASN A 63 -0.91 -9.88 7.48
C ASN A 63 -0.88 -9.80 5.95
N ILE A 64 0.01 -10.59 5.33
CA ILE A 64 0.18 -10.61 3.87
C ILE A 64 -0.51 -11.80 3.19
N GLY A 65 -1.10 -12.73 3.95
CA GLY A 65 -1.77 -13.92 3.41
C GLY A 65 -0.87 -15.08 3.06
N TYR A 66 0.44 -14.99 3.30
CA TYR A 66 1.37 -16.10 3.09
C TYR A 66 2.58 -16.02 4.03
N GLU A 67 3.27 -17.15 4.15
CA GLU A 67 4.55 -17.30 4.81
C GLU A 67 5.63 -17.62 3.78
N VAL A 68 6.78 -16.97 3.88
CA VAL A 68 7.94 -17.25 3.03
C VAL A 68 8.74 -18.40 3.62
N LYS A 69 8.89 -19.50 2.86
CA LYS A 69 9.65 -20.70 3.25
C LYS A 69 10.76 -20.99 2.27
N THR A 70 11.96 -21.21 2.76
CA THR A 70 13.06 -21.70 1.92
C THR A 70 13.12 -23.23 1.97
N VAL A 71 12.75 -23.89 0.87
CA VAL A 71 12.83 -25.35 0.74
C VAL A 71 13.88 -25.68 -0.32
N LYS A 72 14.92 -26.43 0.06
CA LYS A 72 16.02 -26.83 -0.86
C LYS A 72 16.66 -25.65 -1.62
N ARG A 73 16.87 -24.51 -0.95
CA ARG A 73 17.40 -23.24 -1.52
C ARG A 73 16.48 -22.52 -2.52
N SER A 74 15.22 -22.95 -2.63
CA SER A 74 14.19 -22.26 -3.39
C SER A 74 13.21 -21.58 -2.42
N VAL A 75 12.84 -20.33 -2.74
CA VAL A 75 11.84 -19.57 -1.98
C VAL A 75 10.45 -20.02 -2.40
N HIS A 76 9.62 -20.40 -1.43
CA HIS A 76 8.24 -20.80 -1.60
C HIS A 76 7.32 -19.91 -0.78
N PHE A 77 6.20 -19.51 -1.37
CA PHE A 77 5.16 -18.73 -0.70
C PHE A 77 4.03 -19.67 -0.31
N ALA A 78 3.93 -20.00 0.98
CA ALA A 78 2.90 -20.90 1.49
C ALA A 78 1.70 -20.07 1.98
N PRO A 79 0.48 -20.28 1.45
CA PRO A 79 -0.68 -19.49 1.84
C PRO A 79 -1.02 -19.68 3.32
N GLN A 80 -1.33 -18.58 3.99
CA GLN A 80 -1.78 -18.54 5.37
C GLN A 80 -3.27 -18.21 5.39
N TYR A 81 -4.05 -19.11 5.99
CA TYR A 81 -5.51 -18.98 6.07
C TYR A 81 -5.93 -18.62 7.49
N ILE A 82 -7.06 -17.94 7.62
CA ILE A 82 -7.68 -17.62 8.91
C ILE A 82 -8.10 -18.94 9.59
N ILE A 83 -7.83 -19.05 10.89
CA ILE A 83 -8.20 -20.20 11.73
C ILE A 83 -9.50 -19.86 12.46
N ASN A 84 -10.47 -20.76 12.44
CA ASN A 84 -11.66 -20.66 13.28
C ASN A 84 -11.28 -21.02 14.72
N GLU A 85 -11.46 -20.10 15.68
CA GLU A 85 -11.05 -20.30 17.08
C GLU A 85 -11.89 -21.34 17.84
N GLU A 86 -13.09 -21.67 17.36
CA GLU A 86 -13.97 -22.67 17.97
C GLU A 86 -13.64 -24.09 17.48
N THR A 87 -13.37 -24.24 16.18
CA THR A 87 -13.13 -25.56 15.55
C THR A 87 -11.65 -25.87 15.33
N PHE A 88 -10.78 -24.86 15.40
CA PHE A 88 -9.35 -24.92 15.05
C PHE A 88 -9.07 -25.31 13.59
N GLU A 89 -10.07 -25.21 12.71
CA GLU A 89 -9.93 -25.49 11.28
C GLU A 89 -9.66 -24.22 10.45
N LYS A 90 -9.05 -24.38 9.28
CA LYS A 90 -8.80 -23.29 8.33
C LYS A 90 -10.08 -22.92 7.59
N THR A 91 -10.43 -21.64 7.58
CA THR A 91 -11.69 -21.11 7.00
C THR A 91 -11.67 -20.93 5.47
N GLY A 92 -10.59 -21.36 4.79
CA GLY A 92 -10.42 -21.19 3.35
C GLY A 92 -10.14 -19.75 2.88
N LYS A 93 -10.31 -18.74 3.75
CA LYS A 93 -9.96 -17.34 3.50
C LYS A 93 -8.51 -17.06 3.92
N LEU A 94 -7.79 -16.28 3.12
CA LEU A 94 -6.43 -15.87 3.47
C LEU A 94 -6.46 -14.94 4.68
N ASN A 95 -5.45 -15.08 5.54
CA ASN A 95 -5.20 -14.16 6.63
C ASN A 95 -4.37 -12.98 6.10
N GLU A 96 -5.04 -11.98 5.57
CA GLU A 96 -4.44 -10.85 4.87
C GLU A 96 -5.22 -9.55 5.09
N ASP A 97 -4.52 -8.41 5.09
CA ASP A 97 -5.11 -7.10 5.38
C ASP A 97 -5.48 -6.30 4.11
N PHE A 98 -5.12 -6.80 2.92
CA PHE A 98 -5.32 -6.12 1.65
C PHE A 98 -6.78 -6.01 1.25
N SER A 99 -7.64 -7.01 1.49
CA SER A 99 -9.07 -6.90 1.14
C SER A 99 -9.75 -5.74 1.86
N ASP A 100 -9.47 -5.58 3.15
CA ASP A 100 -10.02 -4.47 3.93
C ASP A 100 -9.36 -3.14 3.56
N MET A 101 -8.04 -3.15 3.35
CA MET A 101 -7.31 -1.98 2.86
C MET A 101 -7.84 -1.49 1.50
N GLN A 102 -8.17 -2.38 0.56
CA GLN A 102 -8.70 -1.98 -0.75
C GLN A 102 -10.03 -1.24 -0.63
N ARG A 103 -10.90 -1.67 0.29
CA ARG A 103 -12.16 -0.99 0.58
C ARG A 103 -11.91 0.38 1.20
N GLU A 104 -11.07 0.46 2.23
CA GLU A 104 -10.70 1.73 2.88
C GLU A 104 -10.02 2.71 1.91
N TRP A 105 -9.16 2.20 1.02
CA TRP A 105 -8.48 2.98 -0.02
C TRP A 105 -9.47 3.56 -1.03
N LYS A 106 -10.45 2.75 -1.46
CA LYS A 106 -11.52 3.20 -2.36
C LYS A 106 -12.35 4.32 -1.70
N GLU A 107 -12.74 4.14 -0.44
CA GLU A 107 -13.47 5.17 0.33
C GLU A 107 -12.64 6.45 0.51
N PHE A 108 -11.33 6.32 0.75
CA PHE A 108 -10.41 7.46 0.80
C PHE A 108 -10.34 8.21 -0.53
N LEU A 109 -10.18 7.50 -1.65
CA LEU A 109 -10.10 8.10 -2.99
C LEU A 109 -11.38 8.85 -3.37
N GLN A 110 -12.56 8.40 -2.94
CA GLN A 110 -13.83 9.09 -3.18
C GLN A 110 -13.86 10.52 -2.63
N ARG A 111 -13.07 10.81 -1.59
CA ARG A 111 -13.00 12.13 -0.93
C ARG A 111 -11.92 13.04 -1.51
N GLN A 112 -11.08 12.56 -2.43
CA GLN A 112 -10.00 13.35 -3.04
C GLN A 112 -10.51 14.27 -4.16
N GLU A 113 -9.61 15.02 -4.78
CA GLU A 113 -9.88 15.86 -5.95
C GLU A 113 -10.10 15.01 -7.21
N GLU A 114 -10.80 15.58 -8.19
CA GLU A 114 -11.18 14.88 -9.42
C GLU A 114 -9.96 14.40 -10.21
N GLU A 115 -8.85 15.14 -10.22
CA GLU A 115 -7.60 14.72 -10.84
C GLU A 115 -7.08 13.41 -10.26
N ILE A 116 -7.15 13.25 -8.94
CA ILE A 116 -6.72 12.05 -8.23
C ILE A 116 -7.71 10.91 -8.51
N LYS A 117 -9.02 11.14 -8.37
CA LYS A 117 -10.04 10.11 -8.69
C LYS A 117 -9.88 9.55 -10.11
N ASN A 118 -9.65 10.44 -11.07
CA ASN A 118 -9.45 10.07 -12.46
C ASN A 118 -8.14 9.31 -12.68
N ALA A 119 -7.06 9.70 -12.00
CA ALA A 119 -5.77 8.99 -12.09
C ALA A 119 -5.83 7.55 -11.58
N PHE A 120 -6.68 7.29 -10.57
CA PHE A 120 -6.91 5.94 -10.04
C PHE A 120 -8.06 5.20 -10.71
N HIS A 121 -8.66 5.77 -11.76
CA HIS A 121 -9.80 5.18 -12.45
C HIS A 121 -10.92 4.76 -11.48
N LEU A 122 -11.23 5.61 -10.49
CA LEU A 122 -12.09 5.24 -9.35
C LEU A 122 -13.46 4.69 -9.78
N SER A 123 -14.01 5.15 -10.89
CA SER A 123 -15.28 4.65 -11.45
C SER A 123 -15.22 3.18 -11.91
N GLN A 124 -14.03 2.61 -12.02
CA GLN A 124 -13.76 1.23 -12.44
C GLN A 124 -13.29 0.35 -11.28
N MET A 125 -13.14 0.90 -10.07
CA MET A 125 -12.88 0.10 -8.87
C MET A 125 -14.20 -0.51 -8.39
N ASP A 126 -14.33 -1.84 -8.48
CA ASP A 126 -15.45 -2.61 -7.91
C ASP A 126 -15.19 -2.96 -6.44
#